data_AF-A0AAN6C8B0-F1
#
_entry.id   AF-A0AAN6C8B0-F1
#
_cell.length_a   1.000
_cell.length_b   1.000
_cell.length_c   1.000
_cell.angle_alpha   90.00
_cell.angle_beta   90.00
_cell.angle_gamma   90.00
#
_symmetry.space_group_name_H-M   'P 1'
#
loop_
_entity.id
_entity.type
_entity.pdbx_description
1 polymer ?
#
loop_
_entity_poly.entity_id
_entity_poly.type
_entity_poly.pdbx_seq_one_letter_code
_entity_poly.pdbx_strand_id
1 'polypeptide(L)'
;MAEHTFACDDASLDPRIKHNLPLFYAAADTPNHELWCSFLTDDVVIKKGASEMKGKDAVMAFRKVAKKEISESTDKSVHMLYKVFPFGVGALEVMLHGRTVRQSPEGVELGGAD
;
A
#
# COMPACT_ATOMS: atom_id res chain seq x y z
N MET A 1 -16.51 -7.18 0.74
CA MET A 1 -15.13 -7.68 0.92
C MET A 1 -14.46 -6.76 1.92
N ALA A 2 -13.74 -7.32 2.90
CA ALA A 2 -13.16 -6.56 4.00
C ALA A 2 -11.87 -5.85 3.59
N GLU A 3 -11.64 -4.66 4.13
CA GLU A 3 -10.40 -3.92 3.99
C GLU A 3 -9.22 -4.77 4.46
N HIS A 4 -8.10 -4.67 3.75
CA HIS A 4 -6.82 -5.28 4.10
C HIS A 4 -6.85 -6.81 4.36
N THR A 5 -7.89 -7.50 3.91
CA THR A 5 -8.00 -8.97 3.93
C THR A 5 -7.82 -9.49 2.52
N PHE A 6 -7.02 -10.54 2.33
CA PHE A 6 -6.71 -11.08 1.01
C PHE A 6 -6.71 -12.61 0.99
N ALA A 7 -6.93 -13.17 -0.20
CA ALA A 7 -6.67 -14.58 -0.45
C ALA A 7 -5.16 -14.82 -0.58
N CYS A 8 -4.67 -15.91 0.00
CA CYS A 8 -3.30 -16.39 -0.15
C CYS A 8 -3.25 -17.92 -0.02
N ASP A 9 -2.14 -18.51 -0.43
CA ASP A 9 -1.78 -19.87 -0.07
C ASP A 9 -0.87 -19.84 1.16
N ASP A 10 -1.38 -20.33 2.29
CA ASP A 10 -0.68 -20.32 3.57
C ASP A 10 0.53 -21.26 3.63
N ALA A 11 0.59 -22.25 2.74
CA ALA A 11 1.74 -23.14 2.65
C ALA A 11 2.96 -22.45 2.01
N SER A 12 2.73 -21.41 1.21
CA SER A 12 3.79 -20.73 0.45
C SER A 12 4.11 -19.32 0.93
N LEU A 13 3.15 -18.60 1.52
CA LEU A 13 3.33 -17.22 1.96
C LEU A 13 4.07 -17.14 3.31
N ASP A 14 5.14 -16.33 3.37
CA ASP A 14 5.84 -16.06 4.62
C ASP A 14 4.88 -15.44 5.68
N PRO A 15 4.80 -15.99 6.90
CA PRO A 15 3.89 -15.49 7.94
C PRO A 15 4.10 -14.02 8.31
N ARG A 16 5.33 -13.51 8.19
CA ARG A 16 5.66 -12.10 8.46
C ARG A 16 5.04 -11.20 7.41
N ILE A 17 5.05 -11.60 6.14
CA ILE A 17 4.37 -10.87 5.07
C ILE A 17 2.86 -10.92 5.29
N LYS A 18 2.33 -12.11 5.60
CA LYS A 18 0.89 -12.27 5.89
C LYS A 18 0.42 -11.35 7.02
N HIS A 19 1.23 -11.19 8.06
CA HIS A 19 0.93 -10.33 9.20
C HIS A 19 1.13 -8.83 8.92
N ASN A 20 2.24 -8.45 8.27
CA ASN A 20 2.62 -7.05 8.11
C ASN A 20 1.87 -6.36 6.97
N LEU A 21 1.47 -7.08 5.92
CA LEU A 21 0.86 -6.48 4.74
C LEU A 21 -0.46 -5.75 5.05
N PRO A 22 -1.40 -6.29 5.86
CA PRO A 22 -2.59 -5.55 6.27
C PRO A 22 -2.26 -4.26 7.02
N LEU A 23 -1.29 -4.32 7.94
CA LEU A 23 -0.88 -3.18 8.76
C LEU A 23 -0.22 -2.08 7.90
N PHE A 24 0.58 -2.48 6.92
CA PHE A 24 1.19 -1.57 5.96
C PHE A 24 0.13 -0.78 5.17
N TYR A 25 -0.90 -1.46 4.66
CA TYR A 25 -1.96 -0.78 3.90
C TYR A 25 -2.92 0.01 4.79
N ALA A 26 -3.20 -0.46 6.01
CA ALA A 26 -3.93 0.32 7.00
C ALA A 26 -3.20 1.64 7.30
N ALA A 27 -1.88 1.61 7.50
CA ALA A 27 -1.07 2.82 7.65
C ALA A 27 -1.10 3.68 6.38
N ALA A 28 -1.03 3.06 5.19
CA ALA A 28 -1.10 3.76 3.91
C ALA A 28 -2.42 4.51 3.71
N ASP A 29 -3.52 4.03 4.28
CA ASP A 29 -4.86 4.65 4.18
C ASP A 29 -5.02 5.86 5.11
N THR A 30 -4.13 6.06 6.08
CA THR A 30 -4.13 7.22 6.98
C THR A 30 -3.37 8.43 6.42
N PRO A 31 -3.62 9.65 6.93
CA PRO A 31 -2.75 10.81 6.66
C PRO A 31 -1.40 10.75 7.39
N ASN A 32 -1.15 9.75 8.26
CA ASN A 32 0.09 9.65 9.01
C ASN A 32 1.22 9.07 8.14
N HIS A 33 1.96 9.95 7.47
CA HIS A 33 3.08 9.57 6.60
C HIS A 33 4.22 8.88 7.34
N GLU A 34 4.49 9.29 8.58
CA GLU A 34 5.57 8.73 9.39
C GLU A 34 5.28 7.28 9.76
N LEU A 35 4.04 6.98 10.15
CA LEU A 35 3.59 5.61 10.42
C LEU A 35 3.71 4.73 9.17
N TRP A 36 3.31 5.20 8.00
CA TRP A 36 3.48 4.42 6.77
C TRP A 36 4.97 4.18 6.45
N CYS A 37 5.80 5.22 6.58
CA CYS A 37 7.24 5.10 6.38
C CYS A 37 7.92 4.18 7.42
N SER A 38 7.36 3.97 8.61
CA SER A 38 7.98 3.09 9.62
C SER A 38 8.01 1.62 9.21
N PHE A 39 7.19 1.21 8.22
CA PHE A 39 7.22 -0.13 7.63
C PHE A 39 8.32 -0.33 6.59
N LEU A 40 9.04 0.73 6.22
CA LEU A 40 10.09 0.71 5.20
C LEU A 40 11.48 0.70 5.83
N THR A 41 12.40 -0.03 5.19
CA THR A 41 13.83 0.02 5.52
C THR A 41 14.45 1.36 5.09
N ASP A 42 15.59 1.71 5.67
CA ASP A 42 16.23 3.00 5.40
C ASP A 42 16.76 3.10 3.96
N ASP A 43 17.08 1.96 3.35
CA ASP A 43 17.56 1.79 1.98
C ASP A 43 16.44 1.49 0.95
N VAL A 44 15.17 1.69 1.33
CA VAL A 44 14.00 1.38 0.49
C VAL A 44 14.12 1.98 -0.91
N VAL A 45 13.73 1.19 -1.92
CA VAL A 45 13.58 1.68 -3.29
C VAL A 45 12.14 1.49 -3.74
N ILE A 46 11.50 2.59 -4.14
CA ILE A 46 10.17 2.56 -4.75
C ILE A 46 10.30 2.93 -6.23
N LYS A 47 9.70 2.10 -7.09
CA LYS A 47 9.55 2.36 -8.51
C LYS A 47 8.07 2.59 -8.82
N LYS A 48 7.75 3.72 -9.44
CA LYS A 48 6.39 4.06 -9.88
C LYS A 48 6.45 4.59 -11.32
N GLY A 49 5.94 3.81 -12.27
CA GLY A 49 6.09 4.12 -13.70
C GLY A 49 7.57 4.28 -14.08
N ALA A 50 7.92 5.42 -14.67
CA ALA A 50 9.31 5.76 -15.01
C ALA A 50 10.11 6.36 -13.83
N SER A 51 9.47 6.65 -12.70
CA SER A 51 10.11 7.29 -11.54
C SER A 51 10.67 6.27 -10.56
N GLU A 52 11.82 6.60 -9.96
CA GLU A 52 12.48 5.82 -8.92
C GLU A 52 12.82 6.73 -7.73
N MET A 53 12.52 6.29 -6.52
CA MET A 53 12.86 6.96 -5.26
C MET A 53 13.71 6.03 -4.43
N LYS A 54 14.85 6.52 -3.91
CA LYS A 54 15.79 5.74 -3.10
C LYS A 54 15.95 6.35 -1.74
N GLY A 55 15.89 5.50 -0.73
CA GLY A 55 16.01 5.88 0.66
C GLY A 55 14.70 6.43 1.24
N LYS A 56 14.60 6.28 2.57
CA LYS A 56 13.39 6.62 3.32
C LYS A 56 13.01 8.10 3.23
N ASP A 57 13.99 9.00 3.21
CA ASP A 57 13.76 10.44 3.12
C ASP A 57 13.12 10.85 1.79
N ALA A 58 13.64 10.30 0.67
CA ALA A 58 13.08 10.56 -0.66
C ALA A 58 11.66 10.02 -0.78
N VAL A 59 11.43 8.82 -0.25
CA VAL A 59 10.09 8.20 -0.20
C VAL A 59 9.12 9.00 0.66
N MET A 60 9.55 9.50 1.82
CA MET A 60 8.73 10.31 2.71
C MET A 60 8.38 11.66 2.05
N ALA A 61 9.35 12.32 1.41
CA ALA A 61 9.11 13.56 0.67
C ALA A 61 8.10 13.35 -0.47
N PHE A 62 8.27 12.30 -1.26
CA PHE A 62 7.32 11.92 -2.31
C PHE A 62 5.92 11.66 -1.74
N ARG A 63 5.81 10.91 -0.64
CA ARG A 63 4.53 10.58 -0.02
C ARG A 63 3.79 11.82 0.46
N LYS A 64 4.50 12.77 1.08
CA LYS A 64 3.95 14.05 1.54
C LYS A 64 3.34 14.84 0.37
N VAL A 65 4.03 14.90 -0.77
CA VAL A 65 3.51 15.57 -1.98
C VAL A 65 2.29 14.83 -2.53
N ALA A 66 2.40 13.51 -2.74
CA ALA A 66 1.32 12.70 -3.32
C ALA A 66 0.04 12.68 -2.45
N LYS A 67 0.17 12.81 -1.13
CA LYS A 67 -0.97 12.88 -0.21
C LYS A 67 -1.43 14.30 0.11
N LYS A 68 -0.66 15.35 -0.18
CA LYS A 68 -1.10 16.74 0.03
C LYS A 68 -2.39 17.04 -0.76
N GLU A 69 -2.43 16.58 -2.02
CA GLU A 69 -3.61 16.68 -2.89
C GLU A 69 -4.82 15.90 -2.34
N ILE A 70 -4.58 14.80 -1.61
CA ILE A 70 -5.64 13.98 -0.99
C ILE A 70 -6.08 14.56 0.36
N SER A 71 -5.15 15.06 1.18
CA SER A 71 -5.46 15.61 2.52
C SER A 71 -6.22 16.93 2.48
N GLU A 72 -6.08 17.69 1.39
CA GLU A 72 -6.88 18.90 1.14
C GLU A 72 -8.29 18.55 0.64
N SER A 73 -8.55 17.27 0.33
CA SER A 73 -9.88 16.74 0.00
C SER A 73 -10.49 15.99 1.19
N THR A 74 -11.82 15.93 1.27
CA THR A 74 -12.54 15.06 2.23
C THR A 74 -12.43 13.56 1.90
N ASP A 75 -11.74 13.23 0.81
CA ASP A 75 -11.80 11.92 0.22
C ASP A 75 -10.70 11.02 0.76
N LYS A 76 -11.05 9.77 1.05
CA LYS A 76 -10.13 8.76 1.53
C LYS A 76 -9.77 7.81 0.40
N SER A 77 -8.48 7.63 0.16
CA SER A 77 -8.00 6.49 -0.63
C SER A 77 -7.98 5.26 0.27
N VAL A 78 -8.70 4.22 -0.13
CA VAL A 78 -8.75 2.94 0.57
C VAL A 78 -8.16 1.85 -0.32
N HIS A 79 -7.14 1.16 0.16
CA HIS A 79 -6.54 0.06 -0.57
C HIS A 79 -7.28 -1.25 -0.27
N MET A 80 -7.81 -1.88 -1.32
CA MET A 80 -8.44 -3.20 -1.25
C MET A 80 -7.47 -4.24 -1.80
N LEU A 81 -7.01 -5.13 -0.94
CA LEU A 81 -6.22 -6.30 -1.33
C LEU A 81 -7.17 -7.44 -1.67
N TYR A 82 -6.96 -8.11 -2.80
CA TYR A 82 -7.76 -9.27 -3.20
C TYR A 82 -6.98 -10.56 -3.06
N LYS A 83 -5.74 -10.57 -3.56
CA LYS A 83 -4.92 -11.77 -3.56
C LYS A 83 -3.44 -11.43 -3.50
N VAL A 84 -2.67 -12.28 -2.82
CA VAL A 84 -1.21 -12.20 -2.70
C VAL A 84 -0.59 -13.46 -3.30
N PHE A 85 0.45 -13.28 -4.11
CA PHE A 85 1.15 -14.35 -4.80
C PHE A 85 2.64 -14.30 -4.45
N PRO A 86 3.17 -15.22 -3.63
CA PRO A 86 4.59 -15.28 -3.38
C PRO A 86 5.35 -15.79 -4.61
N PHE A 87 6.59 -15.31 -4.81
CA PHE A 87 7.46 -15.75 -5.91
C PHE A 87 8.10 -17.14 -5.67
N GLY A 88 7.69 -17.85 -4.62
CA GLY A 88 8.15 -19.17 -4.23
C GLY A 88 7.80 -19.44 -2.77
N VAL A 89 7.95 -20.69 -2.33
CA VAL A 89 7.70 -21.07 -0.93
C VAL A 89 8.68 -20.34 -0.03
N GLY A 90 8.17 -19.54 0.92
CA GLY A 90 8.99 -18.77 1.85
C GLY A 90 9.72 -17.58 1.22
N ALA A 91 9.37 -17.20 -0.01
CA ALA A 91 9.95 -16.02 -0.65
C ALA A 91 9.61 -14.74 0.14
N LEU A 92 10.57 -13.82 0.20
CA LEU A 92 10.37 -12.49 0.78
C LEU A 92 9.75 -11.50 -0.23
N GLU A 93 9.52 -11.96 -1.45
CA GLU A 93 8.98 -11.20 -2.57
C GLU A 93 7.57 -11.73 -2.89
N VAL A 94 6.64 -10.80 -3.07
CA VAL A 94 5.24 -11.09 -3.40
C VAL A 94 4.73 -10.16 -4.49
N MET A 95 3.81 -10.66 -5.30
CA MET A 95 2.96 -9.87 -6.17
C MET A 95 1.59 -9.68 -5.53
N LEU A 96 1.03 -8.48 -5.66
CA LEU A 96 -0.25 -8.09 -5.07
C LEU A 96 -1.27 -7.83 -6.18
N HIS A 97 -2.45 -8.41 -6.02
CA HIS A 97 -3.63 -8.06 -6.80
C HIS A 97 -4.63 -7.36 -5.90
N GLY A 98 -5.05 -6.16 -6.30
CA GLY A 98 -5.94 -5.31 -5.54
C GLY A 98 -6.39 -4.10 -6.35
N ARG A 99 -7.08 -3.18 -5.68
CA ARG A 99 -7.46 -1.87 -6.23
C ARG A 99 -7.38 -0.80 -5.17
N THR A 100 -7.29 0.45 -5.60
CA THR A 100 -7.53 1.62 -4.73
C THR A 100 -8.90 2.20 -5.06
N VAL A 101 -9.71 2.48 -4.04
CA VAL A 101 -10.98 3.19 -4.20
C VAL A 101 -10.92 4.54 -3.51
N ARG A 102 -11.65 5.52 -4.06
CA ARG A 102 -11.80 6.84 -3.45
C ARG A 102 -13.16 6.88 -2.77
N GLN A 103 -13.17 7.06 -1.46
CA GLN A 103 -14.40 7.27 -0.69
C GLN A 103 -14.56 8.75 -0.43
N SER A 104 -15.55 9.38 -1.06
CA SER A 104 -15.97 10.74 -0.74
C SER A 104 -17.14 10.71 0.25
N PRO A 105 -17.43 11.82 0.95
CA PRO A 105 -18.65 11.93 1.76
C PRO A 105 -19.94 11.72 0.94
N GLU A 106 -19.89 11.94 -0.37
CA GLU A 106 -21.03 11.84 -1.29
C GLU A 106 -21.20 10.44 -1.89
N GLY A 107 -20.22 9.54 -1.72
CA GLY A 107 -20.29 8.17 -2.21
C GLY A 107 -18.93 7.54 -2.49
N VAL A 108 -18.94 6.30 -3.01
CA VAL A 108 -17.71 5.60 -3.41
C VAL A 108 -17.50 5.77 -4.90
N GLU A 109 -16.43 6.45 -5.29
CA GLU A 109 -15.96 6.47 -6.68
C GLU A 109 -14.88 5.41 -6.87
N LEU A 110 -15.09 4.56 -7.88
CA LEU A 110 -14.08 3.58 -8.29
C LEU A 110 -12.98 4.32 -9.06
N GLY A 111 -11.79 4.43 -8.46
CA GLY A 111 -10.63 4.96 -9.15
C GLY A 111 -10.28 4.10 -10.36
N GLY A 112 -10.18 4.72 -11.53
CA GLY A 112 -9.63 4.09 -12.73
C GLY A 112 -8.19 3.64 -12.49
N ALA A 113 -7.84 2.47 -13.02
CA ALA A 113 -6.45 2.02 -13.04
C ALA A 113 -5.66 2.93 -14.01
N ASP A 114 -4.71 3.69 -13.46
CA ASP A 114 -3.57 4.25 -14.20
C ASP A 114 -2.46 3.19 -14.30
#